data_AF-A0A3C0JE77-F1
#
_entry.id   AF-A0A3C0JE77-F1
#
_cell.length_a   1.000
_cell.length_b   1.000
_cell.length_c   1.000
_cell.angle_alpha   90.00
_cell.angle_beta   90.00
_cell.angle_gamma   90.00
#
_symmetry.space_group_name_H-M   'P 1'
#
loop_
_entity.id
_entity.type
_entity.pdbx_description
1 polymer ?
#
loop_
_entity_poly.entity_id
_entity_poly.type
_entity_poly.pdbx_seq_one_letter_code
_entity_poly.pdbx_strand_id
1 'polypeptide(L)'
;VNNQYRGRDVDDYRVQFAALLDRAIGFADGLAGRVLVPSIPDWGVSPFAARDARGPARIAAEIDAFNAAAKAVCTARGVAYVDITGITRERGAEPTMLADDGLHPSAAMHALWVDALLPAAAHALAGRPSA
;
A
#
# COMPACT_ATOMS: atom_id res chain seq x y z
N VAL A 1 2.66 4.04 4.89
CA VAL A 1 2.24 5.35 5.45
C VAL A 1 3.26 5.91 6.44
N ASN A 2 3.55 5.25 7.57
CA ASN A 2 4.32 5.87 8.68
C ASN A 2 5.73 6.38 8.33
N ASN A 3 6.50 5.71 7.47
CA ASN A 3 7.81 6.22 7.03
C ASN A 3 7.67 7.56 6.31
N GLN A 4 6.76 7.65 5.33
CA GLN A 4 6.45 8.90 4.62
C GLN A 4 5.91 9.97 5.58
N TYR A 5 4.96 9.63 6.45
CA TYR A 5 4.37 10.59 7.38
C TYR A 5 5.42 11.23 8.31
N ARG A 6 6.44 10.46 8.71
CA ARG A 6 7.57 10.91 9.55
C ARG A 6 8.69 11.59 8.77
N GLY A 7 8.54 11.79 7.45
CA GLY A 7 9.55 12.40 6.60
C GLY A 7 10.83 11.57 6.46
N ARG A 8 10.72 10.23 6.55
CA ARG A 8 11.87 9.36 6.30
C ARG A 8 12.24 9.34 4.83
N ASP A 9 13.50 9.04 4.55
CA ASP A 9 14.00 8.93 3.19
C ASP A 9 13.44 7.70 2.45
N VAL A 10 13.24 7.83 1.14
CA VAL A 10 12.66 6.79 0.29
C VAL A 10 13.65 5.65 0.05
N ASP A 11 14.95 5.93 -0.04
CA ASP A 11 15.96 4.90 -0.24
C ASP A 11 16.19 4.08 1.03
N ASP A 12 16.16 4.72 2.21
CA ASP A 12 16.10 4.01 3.49
C ASP A 12 14.87 3.09 3.57
N TYR A 13 13.70 3.62 3.18
CA TYR A 13 12.48 2.82 3.12
C TYR A 13 12.60 1.64 2.16
N ARG A 14 13.18 1.85 0.97
CA ARG A 14 13.37 0.81 -0.04
C ARG A 14 14.18 -0.36 0.54
N VAL A 15 15.28 -0.08 1.22
CA VAL A 15 16.15 -1.10 1.84
C VAL A 15 15.40 -1.84 2.95
N GLN A 16 14.74 -1.11 3.86
CA GLN A 16 14.01 -1.69 4.98
C GLN A 16 12.81 -2.53 4.51
N PHE A 17 12.07 -2.02 3.52
CA PHE A 17 10.94 -2.71 2.90
C PHE A 17 11.38 -3.98 2.19
N ALA A 18 12.48 -3.94 1.43
CA ALA A 18 13.04 -5.13 0.78
C ALA A 18 13.36 -6.24 1.79
N ALA A 19 14.00 -5.89 2.92
CA ALA A 19 14.30 -6.87 3.98
C ALA A 19 13.04 -7.46 4.63
N LEU A 20 11.97 -6.66 4.81
CA LEU A 20 10.69 -7.17 5.30
C LEU A 20 10.01 -8.08 4.28
N LEU A 21 10.08 -7.73 3.00
CA LEU A 21 9.50 -8.54 1.95
C LEU A 21 10.23 -9.88 1.79
N ASP A 22 11.56 -9.88 1.85
CA ASP A 22 12.36 -11.12 1.84
C ASP A 22 12.01 -12.03 3.02
N ARG A 23 11.77 -11.44 4.21
CA ARG A 23 11.29 -12.20 5.38
C ARG A 23 9.88 -12.77 5.15
N ALA A 24 8.96 -12.00 4.57
CA ALA A 24 7.60 -12.47 4.28
C ALA A 24 7.61 -13.63 3.26
N ILE A 25 8.45 -13.54 2.23
CA ILE A 25 8.68 -14.64 1.27
C ILE A 25 9.24 -15.87 1.99
N GLY A 26 10.18 -15.69 2.92
CA GLY A 26 10.70 -16.78 3.75
C GLY A 26 9.63 -17.49 4.58
N PHE A 27 8.66 -16.74 5.14
CA PHE A 27 7.52 -17.33 5.84
C PHE A 27 6.51 -18.05 4.92
N ALA A 28 6.62 -17.83 3.60
CA ALA A 28 5.83 -18.51 2.59
C ALA A 28 6.62 -19.65 1.92
N ASP A 29 7.57 -20.27 2.63
CA ASP A 29 8.44 -21.34 2.14
C ASP A 29 9.23 -20.96 0.87
N GLY A 30 9.58 -19.68 0.73
CA GLY A 30 10.28 -19.15 -0.45
C GLY A 30 9.36 -18.91 -1.66
N LEU A 31 8.06 -19.19 -1.55
CA LEU A 31 7.11 -19.04 -2.65
C LEU A 31 6.64 -17.58 -2.75
N ALA A 32 7.39 -16.76 -3.50
CA ALA A 32 7.07 -15.34 -3.68
C ALA A 32 5.66 -15.09 -4.25
N GLY A 33 5.14 -16.00 -5.08
CA GLY A 33 3.76 -15.95 -5.59
C GLY A 33 2.68 -16.13 -4.51
N ARG A 34 3.04 -16.54 -3.29
CA ARG A 34 2.14 -16.60 -2.12
C ARG A 34 2.12 -15.31 -1.30
N VAL A 35 2.91 -14.31 -1.68
CA VAL A 35 2.98 -13.00 -1.02
C VAL A 35 2.36 -11.95 -1.93
N LEU A 36 1.63 -11.02 -1.33
CA LEU A 36 1.09 -9.85 -2.01
C LEU A 36 1.26 -8.60 -1.14
N VAL A 37 1.36 -7.45 -1.80
CA VAL A 37 1.57 -6.15 -1.14
C VAL A 37 0.58 -5.13 -1.67
N PRO A 38 -0.30 -4.54 -0.83
CA PRO A 38 -1.06 -3.37 -1.21
C PRO A 38 -0.14 -2.13 -1.27
N SER A 39 -0.41 -1.23 -2.21
CA SER A 39 0.19 0.10 -2.21
C SER A 39 -0.20 0.91 -0.96
N ILE A 40 0.55 1.97 -0.69
CA ILE A 40 0.22 2.92 0.36
C ILE A 40 -0.96 3.78 -0.12
N PRO A 41 -2.05 3.90 0.66
CA PRO A 41 -3.16 4.80 0.33
C PRO A 41 -2.69 6.25 0.28
N ASP A 42 -3.26 7.04 -0.62
CA ASP A 42 -3.03 8.47 -0.70
C ASP A 42 -3.90 9.19 0.32
N TRP A 43 -3.36 9.42 1.51
CA TRP A 43 -4.05 10.19 2.54
C TRP A 43 -4.05 11.70 2.24
N GLY A 44 -3.32 12.16 1.21
CA GLY A 44 -3.26 13.55 0.78
C GLY A 44 -4.61 14.11 0.31
N VAL A 45 -5.55 13.23 -0.06
CA VAL A 45 -6.92 13.61 -0.45
C VAL A 45 -7.89 13.75 0.72
N SER A 46 -7.46 13.41 1.95
CA SER A 46 -8.32 13.47 3.12
C SER A 46 -8.58 14.91 3.59
N PRO A 47 -9.70 15.18 4.27
CA PRO A 47 -9.94 16.45 4.98
C PRO A 47 -8.84 16.80 5.99
N PHE A 48 -8.22 15.80 6.61
CA PHE A 48 -7.07 15.99 7.49
C PHE A 48 -5.88 16.61 6.73
N ALA A 49 -5.54 16.09 5.56
CA ALA A 49 -4.41 16.58 4.75
C ALA A 49 -4.60 18.03 4.26
N ALA A 50 -5.84 18.48 4.06
CA ALA A 50 -6.13 19.87 3.71
C ALA A 50 -5.71 20.87 4.80
N ARG A 51 -5.52 20.41 6.04
CA ARG A 51 -5.07 21.20 7.20
C ARG A 51 -3.61 20.96 7.55
N ASP A 52 -2.95 20.01 6.87
CA ASP A 52 -1.55 19.67 7.12
C ASP A 52 -0.62 20.69 6.44
N ALA A 53 0.42 21.12 7.14
CA ALA A 53 1.35 22.13 6.64
C ALA A 53 2.12 21.69 5.37
N ARG A 54 2.22 20.38 5.09
CA ARG A 54 2.83 19.87 3.86
C ARG A 54 1.96 20.14 2.63
N GLY A 55 0.65 20.14 2.80
CA GLY A 55 -0.34 20.27 1.74
C GLY A 55 -0.54 19.00 0.89
N PRO A 56 -1.73 18.83 0.28
CA PRO A 56 -2.10 17.63 -0.49
C PRO A 56 -1.12 17.22 -1.59
N ALA A 57 -0.64 18.20 -2.37
CA ALA A 57 0.22 17.93 -3.53
C ALA A 57 1.57 17.31 -3.12
N ARG A 58 2.17 17.80 -2.03
CA ARG A 58 3.42 17.26 -1.51
C ARG A 58 3.22 15.84 -0.97
N ILE A 59 2.13 15.61 -0.24
CA ILE A 59 1.79 14.30 0.31
C ILE A 59 1.62 13.29 -0.83
N ALA A 60 0.83 13.62 -1.86
CA ALA A 60 0.61 12.75 -3.02
C ALA A 60 1.93 12.38 -3.72
N ALA A 61 2.82 13.36 -3.96
CA ALA A 61 4.12 13.13 -4.57
C ALA A 61 5.04 12.24 -3.72
N GLU A 62 5.06 12.43 -2.40
CA GLU A 62 5.81 11.56 -1.49
C GLU A 62 5.22 10.14 -1.50
N ILE A 63 3.90 9.98 -1.45
CA ILE A 63 3.23 8.67 -1.56
C ILE A 63 3.58 7.97 -2.88
N ASP A 64 3.60 8.69 -4.00
CA ASP A 64 4.02 8.16 -5.30
C ASP A 64 5.46 7.63 -5.27
N ALA A 65 6.38 8.38 -4.65
CA ALA A 65 7.78 7.96 -4.54
C ALA A 65 7.94 6.67 -3.72
N PHE A 66 7.27 6.58 -2.56
CA PHE A 66 7.29 5.39 -1.72
C PHE A 66 6.63 4.18 -2.41
N ASN A 67 5.52 4.40 -3.12
CA ASN A 67 4.83 3.33 -3.86
C ASN A 67 5.64 2.85 -5.06
N ALA A 68 6.30 3.75 -5.78
CA ALA A 68 7.21 3.38 -6.86
C ALA A 68 8.37 2.51 -6.35
N ALA A 69 8.97 2.88 -5.21
CA ALA A 69 10.02 2.08 -4.57
C ALA A 69 9.51 0.69 -4.15
N ALA A 70 8.36 0.61 -3.48
CA ALA A 70 7.76 -0.67 -3.06
C ALA A 70 7.39 -1.55 -4.24
N LYS A 71 6.77 -0.99 -5.29
CA LYS A 71 6.40 -1.70 -6.51
C LYS A 71 7.62 -2.28 -7.21
N ALA A 72 8.68 -1.49 -7.38
CA ALA A 72 9.92 -1.96 -7.99
C ALA A 72 10.54 -3.15 -7.22
N VAL A 73 10.55 -3.07 -5.88
CA VAL A 73 11.05 -4.14 -5.01
C VAL A 73 10.20 -5.41 -5.14
N CYS A 74 8.87 -5.29 -5.20
CA CYS A 74 7.95 -6.42 -5.39
C CYS A 74 8.14 -7.07 -6.77
N THR A 75 8.20 -6.27 -7.83
CA THR A 75 8.41 -6.74 -9.21
C THR A 75 9.71 -7.51 -9.33
N ALA A 76 10.81 -7.02 -8.72
CA ALA A 76 12.10 -7.70 -8.74
C ALA A 76 12.09 -9.08 -8.05
N ARG A 77 11.10 -9.35 -7.18
CA ARG A 77 10.95 -10.62 -6.44
C ARG A 77 9.80 -11.49 -6.93
N GLY A 78 9.05 -11.07 -7.95
CA GLY A 78 7.87 -11.78 -8.43
C GLY A 78 6.70 -11.77 -7.44
N VAL A 79 6.64 -10.77 -6.55
CA VAL A 79 5.55 -10.59 -5.58
C VAL A 79 4.45 -9.74 -6.21
N ALA A 80 3.19 -10.13 -6.00
CA ALA A 80 2.05 -9.36 -6.48
C ALA A 80 1.95 -8.00 -5.78
N TYR A 81 1.87 -6.92 -6.55
CA TYR A 81 1.67 -5.56 -6.03
C TYR A 81 0.31 -5.04 -6.48
N VAL A 82 -0.55 -4.70 -5.53
CA VAL A 82 -1.94 -4.28 -5.79
C VAL A 82 -2.09 -2.81 -5.48
N ASP A 83 -2.55 -2.03 -6.47
CA ASP A 83 -2.77 -0.60 -6.29
C ASP A 83 -4.11 -0.32 -5.61
N ILE A 84 -4.06 0.18 -4.38
CA ILE A 84 -5.19 0.75 -3.64
C ILE A 84 -5.12 2.28 -3.53
N THR A 85 -4.02 2.88 -3.99
CA THR A 85 -3.79 4.34 -3.99
C THR A 85 -4.80 5.02 -4.91
N GLY A 86 -5.06 4.43 -6.08
CA GLY A 86 -6.10 4.90 -7.00
C GLY A 86 -7.48 5.02 -6.35
N ILE A 87 -7.88 4.00 -5.57
CA ILE A 87 -9.17 3.97 -4.85
C ILE A 87 -9.26 5.15 -3.89
N THR A 88 -8.19 5.42 -3.14
CA THR A 88 -8.17 6.58 -2.24
C THR A 88 -8.15 7.91 -2.98
N ARG A 89 -7.50 8.01 -4.15
CA ARG A 89 -7.54 9.26 -4.93
C ARG A 89 -8.92 9.59 -5.47
N GLU A 90 -9.69 8.56 -5.81
CA GLU A 90 -11.06 8.73 -6.28
C GLU A 90 -12.03 9.07 -5.14
N ARG A 91 -11.89 8.38 -4.00
CA ARG A 91 -12.96 8.35 -2.98
C ARG A 91 -12.54 8.80 -1.58
N GLY A 92 -11.26 9.06 -1.35
CA GLY A 92 -10.70 9.29 -0.02
C GLY A 92 -11.08 10.63 0.63
N ALA A 93 -11.80 11.50 -0.08
CA ALA A 93 -12.41 12.71 0.47
C ALA A 93 -13.89 12.51 0.87
N GLU A 94 -14.51 11.39 0.50
CA GLU A 94 -15.91 11.11 0.82
C GLU A 94 -16.07 10.82 2.32
N PRO A 95 -17.03 11.46 3.02
CA PRO A 95 -17.23 11.24 4.46
C PRO A 95 -17.49 9.77 4.83
N THR A 96 -18.18 9.01 3.97
CA THR A 96 -18.47 7.59 4.19
C THR A 96 -17.24 6.68 4.07
N MET A 97 -16.17 7.17 3.44
CA MET A 97 -14.93 6.43 3.23
C MET A 97 -13.91 6.66 4.36
N LEU A 98 -14.22 7.52 5.32
CA LEU A 98 -13.33 7.91 6.41
C LEU A 98 -13.95 7.57 7.76
N ALA A 99 -13.11 7.33 8.76
CA ALA A 99 -13.48 7.35 10.15
C ALA A 99 -13.72 8.81 10.61
N ASP A 100 -14.25 8.96 11.83
CA ASP A 100 -14.64 10.26 12.39
C ASP A 100 -13.48 11.27 12.52
N ASP A 101 -12.23 10.80 12.50
CA ASP A 101 -11.04 11.66 12.51
C ASP A 101 -10.75 12.34 11.17
N GLY A 102 -11.46 11.98 10.11
CA GLY A 102 -11.29 12.55 8.77
C GLY A 102 -9.94 12.23 8.12
N LEU A 103 -9.25 11.17 8.59
CA LEU A 103 -7.96 10.71 8.08
C LEU A 103 -7.97 9.21 7.78
N HIS A 104 -8.40 8.39 8.74
CA HIS A 104 -8.28 6.95 8.62
C HIS A 104 -9.40 6.36 7.74
N PRO A 105 -9.11 5.31 6.95
CA PRO A 105 -10.12 4.61 6.17
C PRO A 105 -11.25 4.05 7.03
N SER A 106 -12.50 4.19 6.57
CA SER A 106 -13.65 3.52 7.17
C SER A 106 -13.70 2.03 6.79
N ALA A 107 -14.63 1.30 7.39
CA ALA A 107 -14.95 -0.06 6.97
C ALA A 107 -15.35 -0.16 5.48
N ALA A 108 -16.02 0.87 4.95
CA ALA A 108 -16.43 0.91 3.55
C ALA A 108 -15.22 1.06 2.61
N MET A 109 -14.24 1.91 2.95
CA MET A 109 -12.99 2.01 2.19
C MET A 109 -12.18 0.72 2.27
N HIS A 110 -12.11 0.09 3.45
CA HIS A 110 -11.47 -1.22 3.60
C HIS A 110 -12.13 -2.32 2.76
N ALA A 111 -13.46 -2.31 2.59
CA ALA A 111 -14.16 -3.26 1.72
C ALA A 111 -13.69 -3.15 0.26
N LEU A 112 -13.55 -1.94 -0.27
CA LEU A 112 -13.02 -1.72 -1.64
C LEU A 112 -11.59 -2.22 -1.78
N TRP A 113 -10.76 -2.04 -0.75
CA TRP A 113 -9.39 -2.54 -0.76
C TRP A 113 -9.37 -4.07 -0.76
N VAL A 114 -10.24 -4.71 0.03
CA VAL A 114 -10.39 -6.16 0.03
C VAL A 114 -10.83 -6.65 -1.35
N ASP A 115 -11.80 -6.00 -1.98
CA ASP A 115 -12.25 -6.36 -3.33
C ASP A 115 -11.11 -6.26 -4.37
N ALA A 116 -10.25 -5.24 -4.26
CA ALA A 116 -9.09 -5.09 -5.12
C ALA A 116 -7.99 -6.14 -4.85
N LEU A 117 -7.81 -6.54 -3.60
CA LEU A 117 -6.80 -7.51 -3.17
C LEU A 117 -7.22 -8.97 -3.43
N LEU A 118 -8.52 -9.24 -3.41
CA LEU A 118 -9.08 -10.59 -3.45
C LEU A 118 -8.60 -11.43 -4.65
N PRO A 119 -8.54 -10.92 -5.89
CA PRO A 119 -8.04 -11.70 -7.02
C PRO A 119 -6.58 -12.17 -6.84
N ALA A 120 -5.71 -11.28 -6.35
CA ALA A 120 -4.31 -11.62 -6.09
C ALA A 120 -4.17 -12.63 -4.94
N ALA A 121 -4.96 -12.46 -3.88
CA ALA A 121 -4.99 -13.40 -2.77
C ALA A 121 -5.49 -14.80 -3.19
N ALA A 122 -6.55 -14.86 -4.00
CA ALA A 122 -7.07 -16.10 -4.54
C ALA A 122 -6.04 -16.81 -5.43
N HIS A 123 -5.34 -16.07 -6.30
CA HIS A 123 -4.27 -16.61 -7.12
C HIS A 123 -3.11 -17.18 -6.27
N ALA A 124 -2.68 -16.43 -5.25
CA ALA A 124 -1.64 -16.84 -4.31
C ALA A 124 -1.95 -18.16 -3.59
N LEU A 125 -3.23 -18.42 -3.31
CA LEU A 125 -3.68 -19.64 -2.64
C LEU A 125 -3.92 -20.82 -3.59
N ALA A 126 -4.26 -20.55 -4.86
CA ALA A 126 -4.58 -21.58 -5.85
C ALA A 126 -3.35 -22.33 -6.39
N GLY A 127 -2.15 -21.76 -6.28
CA GLY A 127 -0.90 -22.40 -6.72
C GLY A 127 -0.55 -23.62 -5.86
N ARG A 128 -0.68 -24.83 -6.40
CA ARG A 128 -0.10 -26.04 -5.79
C ARG A 128 1.43 -25.86 -5.69
N PRO A 129 2.06 -26.14 -4.54
CA PRO A 129 3.52 -26.23 -4.50
C PRO A 129 3.96 -27.32 -5.48
N SER A 130 4.90 -26.98 -6.37
CA SER A 130 5.60 -27.99 -7.17
C SER A 130 6.31 -28.94 -6.19
N ALA A 131 6.02 -30.24 -6.31
CA ALA A 131 6.62 -31.29 -5.51
C ALA A 131 8.12 -31.44 -5.81
#